data_AF-A0A7X9CT86-F1
#
_entry.id   AF-A0A7X9CT86-F1
#
_cell.length_a   1.000
_cell.length_b   1.000
_cell.length_c   1.000
_cell.angle_alpha   90.00
_cell.angle_beta   90.00
_cell.angle_gamma   90.00
#
_symmetry.space_group_name_H-M   'P 1'
#
loop_
_entity.id
_entity.type
_entity.pdbx_description
1 polymer ?
#
loop_
_entity_poly.entity_id
_entity_poly.type
_entity_poly.pdbx_seq_one_letter_code
_entity_poly.pdbx_strand_id
1 'polypeptide(L)'
;MEDLLKIQHRLVPDLIDKMYRRFNILSTIEKKQPIGRRTLSDVMNITERVLRTEIEILKQQDLIRVQSTGMKLTETGEHTLASLSHYLTLYSSFNHLEDEIFNQYGVKVHIVRGNSDKDETVKAEMGNVTGELLEQSLYDKASVSVTGGSTMAKVSESLHPLDKDILFTPA
;
A
#
# COMPACT_ATOMS: atom_id res chain seq x y z
N MET A 1 -6.11 2.62 18.66
CA MET A 1 -5.60 3.79 17.93
C MET A 1 -5.97 3.75 16.44
N GLU A 2 -6.18 2.57 15.85
CA GLU A 2 -6.76 2.38 14.50
C GLU A 2 -8.06 3.18 14.26
N ASP A 3 -8.86 3.37 15.32
CA ASP A 3 -10.09 4.16 15.25
C ASP A 3 -9.86 5.65 14.96
N LEU A 4 -8.73 6.23 15.37
CA LEU A 4 -8.52 7.68 15.24
C LEU A 4 -8.38 8.09 13.77
N LEU A 5 -7.68 7.29 12.95
CA LEU A 5 -7.53 7.60 11.53
C LEU A 5 -8.86 7.46 10.77
N LYS A 6 -9.69 6.47 11.14
CA LYS A 6 -11.07 6.31 10.64
C LYS A 6 -11.93 7.53 10.98
N ILE A 7 -11.85 8.00 12.23
CA ILE A 7 -12.58 9.18 12.69
C ILE A 7 -12.09 10.45 11.95
N GLN A 8 -10.77 10.63 11.82
CA GLN A 8 -10.19 11.78 11.12
C GLN A 8 -10.60 11.82 9.66
N HIS A 9 -10.66 10.68 8.95
CA HIS A 9 -11.12 10.67 7.56
C HIS A 9 -12.59 11.05 7.43
N ARG A 10 -13.46 10.63 8.36
CA ARG A 10 -14.87 11.07 8.35
C ARG A 10 -15.01 12.57 8.58
N LEU A 11 -14.08 13.18 9.32
CA LEU A 11 -14.12 14.60 9.67
C LEU A 11 -13.43 15.49 8.62
N VAL A 12 -12.30 15.04 8.06
CA VAL A 12 -11.41 15.81 7.17
C VAL A 12 -10.82 14.93 6.04
N PRO A 13 -11.67 14.37 5.15
CA PRO A 13 -11.23 13.41 4.13
C PRO A 13 -10.13 13.97 3.22
N ASP A 14 -10.27 15.23 2.78
CA ASP A 14 -9.29 15.89 1.90
C ASP A 14 -7.87 15.96 2.49
N LEU A 15 -7.76 16.06 3.82
CA LEU A 15 -6.47 16.13 4.49
C LEU A 15 -5.81 14.76 4.55
N ILE A 16 -6.60 13.72 4.77
CA ILE A 16 -6.11 12.33 4.77
C ILE A 16 -5.62 11.95 3.37
N ASP A 17 -6.35 12.32 2.30
CA ASP A 17 -5.89 12.07 0.92
C ASP A 17 -4.58 12.79 0.58
N LYS A 18 -4.41 14.03 1.06
CA LYS A 18 -3.15 14.77 0.93
C LYS A 18 -2.01 14.10 1.68
N MET A 19 -2.27 13.58 2.89
CA MET A 19 -1.29 12.83 3.67
C MET A 19 -0.85 11.57 2.94
N TYR A 20 -1.79 10.78 2.39
CA TYR A 20 -1.48 9.61 1.56
C TYR A 20 -0.63 9.95 0.35
N ARG A 21 -0.98 11.01 -0.38
CA ARG A 21 -0.20 11.44 -1.54
C ARG A 21 1.24 11.77 -1.15
N ARG A 22 1.44 12.51 -0.06
CA ARG A 22 2.78 12.88 0.43
C ARG A 22 3.58 11.69 0.92
N PHE A 23 2.94 10.76 1.62
CA PHE A 23 3.56 9.50 2.02
C PHE A 23 4.05 8.72 0.80
N ASN A 24 3.22 8.58 -0.24
CA ASN A 24 3.61 7.89 -1.47
C ASN A 24 4.78 8.58 -2.18
N ILE A 25 4.81 9.92 -2.18
CA ILE A 25 5.95 10.69 -2.71
C ILE A 25 7.23 10.35 -1.93
N LEU A 26 7.18 10.42 -0.60
CA LEU A 26 8.33 10.15 0.27
C LEU A 26 8.81 8.70 0.12
N SER A 27 7.92 7.71 0.12
CA SER A 27 8.26 6.30 -0.07
C SER A 27 8.84 6.02 -1.46
N THR A 28 8.37 6.72 -2.49
CA THR A 28 8.96 6.59 -3.83
C THR A 28 10.36 7.18 -3.89
N ILE A 29 10.58 8.34 -3.23
CA ILE A 29 11.90 8.95 -3.11
C ILE A 29 12.83 8.03 -2.32
N GLU A 30 12.41 7.48 -1.18
CA GLU A 30 13.20 6.53 -0.38
C GLU A 30 13.76 5.37 -1.23
N LYS A 31 12.90 4.74 -2.04
CA LYS A 31 13.26 3.59 -2.87
C LYS A 31 14.12 3.93 -4.08
N LYS A 32 14.04 5.15 -4.60
CA LYS A 32 14.61 5.55 -5.91
C LYS A 32 15.57 6.75 -5.84
N GLN A 33 15.91 7.21 -4.63
CA GLN A 33 16.76 8.38 -4.46
C GLN A 33 18.21 8.14 -4.93
N PRO A 34 18.87 9.15 -5.52
CA PRO A 34 18.32 10.45 -5.88
C PRO A 34 17.40 10.38 -7.11
N ILE A 35 16.20 10.97 -7.03
CA ILE A 35 15.23 10.97 -8.15
C ILE A 35 14.90 12.39 -8.63
N GLY A 36 14.90 12.58 -9.96
CA GLY A 36 14.48 13.83 -10.58
C GLY A 36 12.96 14.02 -10.59
N ARG A 37 12.48 15.27 -10.57
CA ARG A 37 11.04 15.58 -10.54
C ARG A 37 10.27 14.95 -11.71
N ARG A 38 10.81 15.01 -12.93
CA ARG A 38 10.16 14.46 -14.13
C ARG A 38 9.97 12.94 -14.01
N THR A 39 11.05 12.23 -13.70
CA THR A 39 11.01 10.78 -13.46
C THR A 39 10.06 10.41 -12.33
N LEU A 40 10.04 11.18 -11.24
CA LEU A 40 9.08 10.98 -10.15
C LEU A 40 7.63 11.20 -10.61
N SER A 41 7.37 12.22 -11.44
CA SER A 41 6.07 12.47 -12.06
C SER A 41 5.59 11.28 -12.89
N ASP A 42 6.48 10.73 -13.71
CA ASP A 42 6.19 9.60 -14.59
C ASP A 42 5.92 8.32 -13.79
N VAL A 43 6.75 8.03 -12.78
CA VAL A 43 6.60 6.87 -11.90
C VAL A 43 5.29 6.94 -11.11
N MET A 44 4.89 8.12 -10.65
CA MET A 44 3.70 8.30 -9.82
C MET A 44 2.42 8.56 -10.63
N ASN A 45 2.51 8.75 -11.95
CA ASN A 45 1.41 9.16 -12.81
C ASN A 45 0.68 10.42 -12.30
N ILE A 46 1.44 11.39 -11.77
CA ILE A 46 0.95 12.68 -11.29
C ILE A 46 1.47 13.77 -12.23
N THR A 47 0.71 14.85 -12.44
CA THR A 47 1.20 15.98 -13.25
C THR A 47 2.34 16.72 -12.57
N GLU A 48 3.30 17.24 -13.34
CA GLU A 48 4.43 18.01 -12.80
C GLU A 48 3.98 19.21 -11.95
N ARG A 49 2.84 19.84 -12.32
CA ARG A 49 2.28 20.99 -11.59
C ARG A 49 1.90 20.60 -10.16
N VAL A 50 1.22 19.47 -9.99
CA VAL A 50 0.81 18.96 -8.68
C VAL A 50 2.05 18.55 -7.90
N LEU A 51 2.95 17.77 -8.53
CA LEU A 51 4.16 17.28 -7.88
C LEU A 51 5.07 18.42 -7.41
N ARG A 52 5.19 19.51 -8.18
CA ARG A 52 5.92 20.71 -7.78
C ARG A 52 5.39 21.29 -6.47
N THR A 53 4.06 21.37 -6.33
CA THR A 53 3.43 21.92 -5.12
C THR A 53 3.73 21.05 -3.91
N GLU A 54 3.63 19.73 -4.06
CA GLU A 54 3.94 18.79 -2.97
C GLU A 54 5.44 18.80 -2.61
N ILE A 55 6.34 18.83 -3.59
CA ILE A 55 7.79 18.90 -3.36
C ILE A 55 8.15 20.17 -2.57
N GLU A 56 7.60 21.32 -2.92
CA GLU A 56 7.88 22.56 -2.17
C GLU A 56 7.41 22.46 -0.72
N ILE A 57 6.25 21.85 -0.47
CA ILE A 57 5.75 21.63 0.90
C ILE A 57 6.67 20.68 1.67
N LEU A 58 7.04 19.54 1.09
CA LEU A 58 7.92 18.56 1.72
C LEU A 58 9.31 19.14 2.01
N LYS A 59 9.83 19.97 1.10
CA LYS A 59 11.10 20.68 1.27
C LYS A 59 11.02 21.73 2.38
N GLN A 60 9.93 22.51 2.45
CA GLN A 60 9.71 23.50 3.51
C GLN A 60 9.60 22.85 4.90
N GLN A 61 9.12 21.61 4.96
CA GLN A 61 9.04 20.81 6.18
C GLN A 61 10.33 20.04 6.51
N ASP A 62 11.41 20.27 5.77
CA ASP A 62 12.69 19.54 5.90
C ASP A 62 12.53 18.01 5.79
N LEU A 63 11.57 17.51 5.01
CA LEU A 63 11.37 16.07 4.79
C LEU A 63 12.17 15.56 3.58
N ILE A 64 12.52 16.45 2.65
CA ILE A 64 13.34 16.15 1.48
C ILE A 64 14.39 17.23 1.24
N ARG A 65 15.55 16.81 0.72
CA ARG A 65 16.57 17.70 0.17
C ARG A 65 16.55 17.64 -1.34
N VAL A 66 16.46 18.82 -1.97
CA VAL A 66 16.45 18.96 -3.44
C VAL A 66 17.82 19.45 -3.91
N GLN A 67 18.47 18.68 -4.80
CA GLN A 67 19.76 19.00 -5.42
C GLN A 67 19.65 18.94 -6.95
N SER A 68 20.66 19.42 -7.66
CA SER A 68 20.72 19.35 -9.14
C SER A 68 20.67 17.90 -9.66
N THR A 69 21.17 16.95 -8.87
CA THR A 69 21.16 15.51 -9.17
C THR A 69 19.84 14.82 -8.86
N GLY A 70 18.89 15.50 -8.19
CA GLY A 70 17.59 14.94 -7.80
C GLY A 70 17.25 15.20 -6.34
N MET A 71 16.21 14.51 -5.88
CA MET A 71 15.68 14.62 -4.52
C MET A 71 16.08 13.40 -3.69
N LYS A 72 16.43 13.67 -2.42
CA LYS A 72 16.71 12.67 -1.39
C LYS A 72 15.86 12.96 -0.17
N LEU A 73 15.59 11.94 0.65
CA LEU A 73 15.07 12.15 2.00
C LEU A 73 16.14 12.83 2.88
N THR A 74 15.66 13.59 3.86
CA THR A 74 16.48 14.00 5.01
C THR A 74 16.33 12.96 6.12
N GLU A 75 17.14 13.06 7.17
CA GLU A 75 16.98 12.23 8.36
C GLU A 75 15.59 12.41 9.00
N THR A 76 15.09 13.65 9.08
CA THR A 76 13.73 13.97 9.50
C THR A 76 12.69 13.28 8.61
N GLY A 77 12.91 13.28 7.30
CA GLY A 77 12.06 12.63 6.31
C GLY A 77 11.99 11.11 6.49
N GLU A 78 13.13 10.46 6.66
CA GLU A 78 13.24 9.03 6.91
C GLU A 78 12.53 8.63 8.21
N HIS A 79 12.79 9.36 9.31
CA HIS A 79 12.12 9.08 10.59
C HIS A 79 10.60 9.28 10.51
N THR A 80 10.15 10.34 9.83
CA THR A 80 8.72 10.62 9.64
C THR A 80 8.06 9.52 8.81
N LEU A 81 8.72 9.10 7.73
CA LEU A 81 8.22 8.04 6.85
C LEU A 81 8.11 6.71 7.59
N ALA A 82 9.14 6.32 8.35
CA ALA A 82 9.16 5.10 9.14
C ALA A 82 8.09 5.12 10.27
N SER A 83 7.88 6.27 10.90
CA SER A 83 6.84 6.40 11.94
C SER A 83 5.44 6.27 11.34
N LEU A 84 5.23 6.81 10.14
CA LEU A 84 3.92 6.85 9.49
C LEU A 84 3.58 5.55 8.75
N SER A 85 4.59 4.81 8.25
CA SER A 85 4.39 3.55 7.52
C SER A 85 3.60 2.54 8.35
N HIS A 86 3.92 2.40 9.65
CA HIS A 86 3.20 1.53 10.56
C HIS A 86 1.69 1.83 10.62
N TYR A 87 1.30 3.10 10.55
CA TYR A 87 -0.10 3.52 10.61
C TYR A 87 -0.82 3.43 9.26
N LEU A 88 -0.13 3.70 8.16
CA LEU A 88 -0.74 3.72 6.83
C LEU A 88 -0.86 2.33 6.21
N THR A 89 -0.01 1.37 6.58
CA THR A 89 -0.20 -0.05 6.22
C THR A 89 -1.57 -0.56 6.68
N LEU A 90 -2.08 -0.06 7.82
CA LEU A 90 -3.38 -0.44 8.37
C LEU A 90 -4.57 0.31 7.74
N TYR A 91 -4.35 1.42 7.04
CA TYR A 91 -5.41 2.31 6.55
C TYR A 91 -5.38 2.54 5.03
N SER A 92 -4.63 1.73 4.27
CA SER A 92 -4.52 1.91 2.81
C SER A 92 -5.91 2.19 2.20
N SER A 93 -5.95 3.24 1.38
CA SER A 93 -7.13 4.10 1.13
C SER A 93 -8.26 3.45 0.31
N PHE A 94 -8.27 2.13 0.29
CA PHE A 94 -9.29 1.32 -0.31
C PHE A 94 -10.39 0.92 0.62
N ASN A 95 -10.26 1.10 1.94
CA ASN A 95 -11.36 0.83 2.86
C ASN A 95 -12.70 1.43 2.38
N HIS A 96 -12.70 2.64 1.78
CA HIS A 96 -13.91 3.23 1.20
C HIS A 96 -14.42 2.49 -0.05
N LEU A 97 -13.54 2.12 -0.97
CA LEU A 97 -13.92 1.41 -2.20
C LEU A 97 -14.32 -0.04 -1.88
N GLU A 98 -13.67 -0.66 -0.90
CA GLU A 98 -14.01 -1.94 -0.30
C GLU A 98 -15.40 -1.87 0.35
N ASP A 99 -15.67 -0.82 1.12
CA ASP A 99 -16.98 -0.55 1.72
C ASP A 99 -18.05 -0.30 0.64
N GLU A 100 -17.76 0.44 -0.43
CA GLU A 100 -18.68 0.63 -1.56
C GLU A 100 -19.00 -0.70 -2.26
N ILE A 101 -17.98 -1.52 -2.54
CA ILE A 101 -18.17 -2.84 -3.15
C ILE A 101 -18.99 -3.74 -2.20
N PHE A 102 -18.72 -3.71 -0.89
CA PHE A 102 -19.49 -4.46 0.08
C PHE A 102 -20.95 -3.98 0.14
N ASN A 103 -21.19 -2.67 0.17
CA ASN A 103 -22.54 -2.11 0.22
C ASN A 103 -23.34 -2.40 -1.06
N GLN A 104 -22.68 -2.45 -2.22
CA GLN A 104 -23.34 -2.71 -3.49
C GLN A 104 -23.53 -4.20 -3.79
N TYR A 105 -22.59 -5.06 -3.40
CA TYR A 105 -22.54 -6.46 -3.83
C TYR A 105 -22.56 -7.47 -2.67
N GLY A 106 -22.46 -7.03 -1.42
CA GLY A 106 -22.46 -7.89 -0.23
C GLY A 106 -21.18 -8.70 -0.05
N VAL A 107 -20.12 -8.42 -0.80
CA VAL A 107 -18.85 -9.14 -0.75
C VAL A 107 -17.77 -8.29 -0.12
N LYS A 108 -17.06 -8.87 0.86
CA LYS A 108 -15.88 -8.24 1.44
C LYS A 108 -14.73 -8.39 0.45
N VAL A 109 -14.03 -7.29 0.21
CA VAL A 109 -12.89 -7.26 -0.70
C VAL A 109 -11.75 -6.54 -0.01
N HIS A 110 -10.53 -6.89 -0.41
CA HIS A 110 -9.31 -6.18 -0.05
C HIS A 110 -8.64 -5.74 -1.34
N ILE A 111 -8.23 -4.48 -1.41
CA ILE A 111 -7.69 -3.89 -2.64
C ILE A 111 -6.24 -3.50 -2.40
N VAL A 112 -5.39 -3.90 -3.35
CA VAL A 112 -3.97 -3.57 -3.38
C VAL A 112 -3.72 -2.49 -4.43
N ARG A 113 -2.86 -1.51 -4.13
CA ARG A 113 -2.63 -0.36 -5.01
C ARG A 113 -1.75 -0.78 -6.17
N GLY A 114 -2.28 -0.72 -7.39
CA GLY A 114 -1.48 -0.85 -8.61
C GLY A 114 -2.16 -1.66 -9.70
N ASN A 115 -1.35 -2.16 -10.63
CA ASN A 115 -1.81 -3.03 -11.71
C ASN A 115 -0.90 -4.26 -11.78
N SER A 116 -1.42 -5.42 -11.37
CA SER A 116 -0.70 -6.69 -11.31
C SER A 116 -0.31 -7.27 -12.68
N ASP A 117 -0.90 -6.78 -13.77
CA ASP A 117 -0.52 -7.17 -15.13
C ASP A 117 0.71 -6.42 -15.64
N LYS A 118 1.05 -5.30 -14.99
CA LYS A 118 2.18 -4.43 -15.36
C LYS A 118 3.31 -4.44 -14.34
N ASP A 119 3.01 -4.73 -13.08
CA ASP A 119 3.96 -4.67 -11.97
C ASP A 119 3.88 -5.94 -11.12
N GLU A 120 4.93 -6.76 -11.18
CA GLU A 120 5.03 -8.00 -10.40
C GLU A 120 5.12 -7.74 -8.90
N THR A 121 5.57 -6.56 -8.46
CA THR A 121 5.61 -6.21 -7.03
C THR A 121 4.20 -6.06 -6.47
N VAL A 122 3.26 -5.55 -7.27
CA VAL A 122 1.83 -5.48 -6.92
C VAL A 122 1.23 -6.88 -6.82
N LYS A 123 1.58 -7.78 -7.74
CA LYS A 123 1.12 -9.18 -7.70
C LYS A 123 1.66 -9.93 -6.47
N ALA A 124 2.91 -9.67 -6.08
CA ALA A 124 3.47 -10.20 -4.84
C ALA A 124 2.76 -9.65 -3.60
N GLU A 125 2.46 -8.35 -3.57
CA GLU A 125 1.70 -7.72 -2.48
C GLU A 125 0.28 -8.29 -2.37
N MET A 126 -0.41 -8.52 -3.50
CA MET A 126 -1.69 -9.24 -3.53
C MET A 126 -1.57 -10.65 -2.94
N GLY A 127 -0.48 -11.35 -3.25
CA GLY A 127 -0.12 -12.63 -2.65
C GLY A 127 -0.08 -12.54 -1.13
N ASN A 128 0.75 -11.64 -0.60
CA ASN A 128 0.95 -11.42 0.84
C ASN A 128 -0.36 -11.11 1.57
N VAL A 129 -1.13 -10.13 1.09
CA VAL A 129 -2.42 -9.75 1.72
C VAL A 129 -3.38 -10.94 1.73
N THR A 130 -3.45 -11.69 0.62
CA THR A 130 -4.33 -12.87 0.54
C THR A 130 -3.86 -13.98 1.47
N GLY A 131 -2.55 -14.22 1.57
CA GLY A 131 -1.95 -15.21 2.46
C GLY A 131 -2.29 -14.93 3.92
N GLU A 132 -2.06 -13.70 4.37
CA GLU A 132 -2.39 -13.27 5.74
C GLU A 132 -3.88 -13.46 6.07
N LEU A 133 -4.77 -13.05 5.15
CA LEU A 133 -6.22 -13.21 5.32
C LEU A 133 -6.64 -14.68 5.36
N LEU A 134 -6.04 -15.51 4.49
CA LEU A 134 -6.29 -16.94 4.48
C LEU A 134 -5.89 -17.55 5.82
N GLU A 135 -4.67 -17.31 6.30
CA GLU A 135 -4.17 -17.83 7.59
C GLU A 135 -5.05 -17.46 8.78
N GLN A 136 -5.56 -16.22 8.80
CA GLN A 136 -6.50 -15.74 9.82
C GLN A 136 -7.87 -16.44 9.75
N SER A 137 -8.30 -16.85 8.55
CA SER A 137 -9.58 -17.55 8.34
C SER A 137 -9.51 -19.06 8.58
N LEU A 138 -8.32 -19.66 8.52
CA LEU A 138 -8.12 -21.09 8.65
C LEU A 138 -8.37 -21.57 10.09
N TYR A 139 -8.97 -22.74 10.22
CA TYR A 139 -9.23 -23.42 11.48
C TYR A 139 -8.74 -24.87 11.41
N ASP A 140 -8.65 -25.56 12.55
CA ASP A 140 -8.19 -26.94 12.58
C ASP A 140 -9.13 -27.86 11.76
N LYS A 141 -8.54 -28.75 10.95
CA LYS A 141 -9.21 -29.63 9.98
C LYS A 141 -9.95 -28.91 8.86
N ALA A 142 -9.54 -27.69 8.51
CA ALA A 142 -10.07 -26.98 7.36
C ALA A 142 -9.70 -27.69 6.04
N SER A 143 -10.62 -27.65 5.07
CA SER A 143 -10.36 -28.07 3.69
C SER A 143 -10.35 -26.85 2.78
N VAL A 144 -9.30 -26.69 1.98
CA VAL A 144 -9.07 -25.54 1.11
C VAL A 144 -8.94 -26.02 -0.33
N SER A 145 -9.88 -25.65 -1.18
CA SER A 145 -9.79 -25.91 -2.62
C SER A 145 -9.02 -24.78 -3.32
N VAL A 146 -8.03 -25.13 -4.13
CA VAL A 146 -7.07 -24.21 -4.73
C VAL A 146 -7.13 -24.30 -6.26
N THR A 147 -7.24 -23.14 -6.91
CA THR A 147 -7.12 -23.01 -8.36
C THR A 147 -5.66 -22.79 -8.77
N GLY A 148 -5.36 -23.00 -10.06
CA GLY A 148 -4.03 -22.69 -10.61
C GLY A 148 -3.86 -21.23 -11.02
N GLY A 149 -2.66 -20.88 -11.47
CA GLY A 149 -2.34 -19.58 -12.06
C GLY A 149 -1.25 -18.81 -11.32
N SER A 150 -0.70 -17.79 -12.00
CA SER A 150 0.42 -16.99 -11.47
C SER A 150 0.05 -16.21 -10.21
N THR A 151 -1.21 -15.77 -10.07
CA THR A 151 -1.70 -15.13 -8.85
C THR A 151 -1.67 -16.08 -7.66
N MET A 152 -2.23 -17.29 -7.82
CA MET A 152 -2.25 -18.28 -6.73
C MET A 152 -0.85 -18.79 -6.37
N ALA A 153 0.08 -18.82 -7.33
CA ALA A 153 1.49 -19.08 -7.04
C ALA A 153 2.07 -18.03 -6.06
N LYS A 154 1.77 -16.73 -6.25
CA LYS A 154 2.19 -15.67 -5.31
C LYS A 154 1.56 -15.78 -3.93
N VAL A 155 0.30 -16.21 -3.85
CA VAL A 155 -0.32 -16.51 -2.55
C VAL A 155 0.44 -17.64 -1.85
N SER A 156 0.76 -18.72 -2.56
CA SER A 156 1.47 -19.86 -1.95
C SER A 156 2.87 -19.50 -1.44
N GLU A 157 3.58 -18.60 -2.13
CA GLU A 157 4.89 -18.09 -1.70
C GLU A 157 4.82 -17.26 -0.41
N SER A 158 3.65 -16.69 -0.10
CA SER A 158 3.44 -15.81 1.06
C SER A 158 2.95 -16.51 2.33
N LEU A 159 2.60 -17.80 2.25
CA LEU A 159 2.08 -18.56 3.38
C LEU A 159 3.19 -19.00 4.32
N HIS A 160 2.87 -18.97 5.61
CA HIS A 160 3.72 -19.40 6.70
C HIS A 160 3.26 -20.75 7.25
N PRO A 161 4.16 -21.55 7.85
CA PRO A 161 3.78 -22.76 8.56
C PRO A 161 2.79 -22.44 9.69
N LEU A 162 1.64 -23.12 9.68
CA LEU A 162 0.62 -23.05 10.72
C LEU A 162 0.59 -24.36 11.51
N ASP A 163 0.37 -24.27 12.82
CA ASP A 163 0.12 -25.43 13.68
C ASP A 163 -1.37 -25.82 13.65
N LYS A 164 -1.85 -26.19 12.46
CA LYS A 164 -3.24 -26.61 12.18
C LYS A 164 -3.24 -27.75 11.18
N ASP A 165 -4.10 -28.75 11.36
CA ASP A 165 -4.30 -29.81 10.37
C ASP A 165 -5.15 -29.24 9.21
N ILE A 166 -4.57 -29.01 8.04
CA ILE A 166 -5.25 -28.37 6.90
C ILE A 166 -5.09 -29.24 5.67
N LEU A 167 -6.20 -29.55 5.00
CA LEU A 167 -6.21 -30.28 3.74
C LEU A 167 -6.34 -29.32 2.57
N PHE A 168 -5.35 -29.31 1.67
CA PHE A 168 -5.44 -28.60 0.40
C PHE A 168 -5.83 -29.55 -0.74
N THR A 169 -6.82 -29.16 -1.55
CA THR A 169 -7.30 -29.94 -2.72
C THR A 169 -7.26 -29.08 -3.97
N PRO A 170 -7.08 -29.65 -5.17
CA PRO A 170 -7.36 -28.93 -6.41
C PRO A 170 -8.86 -28.60 -6.50
N ALA A 171 -9.17 -27.44 -7.09
CA ALA A 171 -10.53 -27.01 -7.44
C ALA A 171 -11.01 -27.57 -8.78
#